data_AF-A0A812WF25-F1
#
_entry.id   AF-A0A812WF25-F1
#
_cell.length_a   1.000
_cell.length_b   1.000
_cell.length_c   1.000
_cell.angle_alpha   90.00
_cell.angle_beta   90.00
_cell.angle_gamma   90.00
#
_symmetry.space_group_name_H-M   'P 1'
#
loop_
_entity.id
_entity.type
_entity.pdbx_description
1 polymer ?
#
loop_
_entity_poly.entity_id
_entity_poly.type
_entity_poly.pdbx_seq_one_letter_code
_entity_poly.pdbx_strand_id
1 'polypeptide(L)'
;MSPIAQEINAKCDAFNTIPFKKIRMCIGSPTSICVVHTFSKPWNSAKALFSSGYNRDATVDRDGILSKFGVTKGTYQDCPMQRPGFNIQCNDGNKGCQNDDSKDADAAIGIGIAGQSTPTEMGAGWTQFLASGAGACNANSMKFKKAWLWVASLEASSKPYRLTKHKYKPVMRIAKTSTLGFSSAYWSSDQLLNENSPVDAEEDAKYQAYLDEPVQSIRMCVKKPDSNCVTHTFSSTYSSAKELFTSGYIRDAATVMAS
;
A
#
# COMPACT_ATOMS: atom_id res chain seq x y z
N MET A 1 7.79 13.31 11.43
CA MET A 1 7.61 13.26 9.96
C MET A 1 7.51 11.79 9.54
N SER A 2 6.61 11.45 8.59
CA SER A 2 6.47 10.05 8.15
C SER A 2 7.67 9.63 7.28
N PRO A 3 8.28 8.46 7.52
CA PRO A 3 9.41 7.96 6.71
C PRO A 3 9.09 7.82 5.22
N ILE A 4 7.80 7.66 4.88
CA ILE A 4 7.32 7.53 3.49
C ILE A 4 7.66 8.77 2.64
N ALA A 5 7.72 9.95 3.26
CA ALA A 5 7.99 11.22 2.57
C ALA A 5 9.48 11.57 2.49
N GLN A 6 10.36 10.83 3.18
CA GLN A 6 11.78 11.21 3.34
C GLN A 6 12.73 10.48 2.37
N GLU A 7 12.21 9.64 1.46
CA GLU A 7 13.03 8.87 0.49
C GLU A 7 14.25 8.13 1.10
N ILE A 8 14.14 7.72 2.36
CA ILE A 8 15.15 6.93 3.06
C ILE A 8 14.77 5.46 3.11
N ASN A 9 15.76 4.59 3.33
CA ASN A 9 15.48 3.22 3.75
C ASN A 9 14.80 3.24 5.12
N ALA A 10 13.62 2.65 5.21
CA ALA A 10 12.85 2.60 6.43
C ALA A 10 12.15 1.26 6.58
N LYS A 11 12.19 0.72 7.82
CA LYS A 11 11.36 -0.38 8.25
C LYS A 11 10.32 0.17 9.23
N CYS A 12 9.05 0.06 8.88
CA CYS A 12 7.95 0.53 9.71
C CYS A 12 7.44 -0.57 10.65
N ASP A 13 6.84 -0.21 11.78
CA ASP A 13 6.27 -1.15 12.75
C ASP A 13 5.26 -2.11 12.11
N ALA A 14 4.53 -1.65 11.10
CA ALA A 14 3.60 -2.45 10.33
C ALA A 14 4.21 -3.74 9.75
N PHE A 15 5.51 -3.75 9.46
CA PHE A 15 6.22 -4.96 9.02
C PHE A 15 6.19 -6.06 10.07
N ASN A 16 6.29 -5.69 11.36
CA ASN A 16 6.40 -6.64 12.46
C ASN A 16 5.03 -7.10 12.97
N THR A 17 3.99 -6.26 12.87
CA THR A 17 2.75 -6.42 13.65
C THR A 17 1.48 -6.64 12.84
N ILE A 18 1.42 -6.24 11.58
CA ILE A 18 0.14 -6.20 10.85
C ILE A 18 -0.12 -7.52 10.12
N PRO A 19 -1.18 -8.27 10.46
CA PRO A 19 -1.59 -9.44 9.70
C PRO A 19 -2.21 -9.03 8.36
N PHE A 20 -1.97 -9.78 7.30
CA PHE A 20 -2.43 -9.43 5.95
C PHE A 20 -2.66 -10.65 5.06
N LYS A 21 -3.50 -10.46 4.04
CA LYS A 21 -3.69 -11.42 2.93
C LYS A 21 -3.31 -10.80 1.58
N LYS A 22 -3.11 -9.48 1.51
CA LYS A 22 -2.65 -8.80 0.30
C LYS A 22 -1.41 -7.98 0.59
N ILE A 23 -0.45 -8.05 -0.31
CA ILE A 23 0.77 -7.24 -0.29
C ILE A 23 0.82 -6.42 -1.58
N ARG A 24 1.34 -5.20 -1.48
CA ARG A 24 1.49 -4.31 -2.63
C ARG A 24 2.90 -3.76 -2.65
N MET A 25 3.54 -3.86 -3.81
CA MET A 25 4.86 -3.29 -4.06
C MET A 25 4.72 -2.16 -5.08
N CYS A 26 5.18 -0.96 -4.75
CA CYS A 26 5.16 0.20 -5.64
C CYS A 26 6.58 0.65 -5.98
N ILE A 27 6.85 0.98 -7.25
CA ILE A 27 8.19 1.25 -7.79
C ILE A 27 8.31 2.72 -8.21
N GLY A 28 9.37 3.41 -7.79
CA GLY A 28 9.62 4.82 -8.12
C GLY A 28 8.68 5.83 -7.46
N SER A 29 7.51 5.40 -7.00
CA SER A 29 6.55 6.19 -6.23
C SER A 29 5.89 5.32 -5.15
N PRO A 30 5.54 5.88 -3.97
CA PRO A 30 4.87 5.13 -2.92
C PRO A 30 3.48 4.61 -3.29
N THR A 31 2.80 5.15 -4.32
CA THR A 31 1.35 4.88 -4.53
C THR A 31 0.89 4.64 -5.97
N SER A 32 1.64 4.96 -7.02
CA SER A 32 1.11 4.96 -8.40
C SER A 32 1.53 3.76 -9.27
N ILE A 33 2.76 3.27 -9.15
CA ILE A 33 3.32 2.23 -10.03
C ILE A 33 3.43 0.93 -9.22
N CYS A 34 2.31 0.22 -9.05
CA CYS A 34 2.25 -0.89 -8.10
C CYS A 34 1.83 -2.23 -8.72
N VAL A 35 2.37 -3.31 -8.16
CA VAL A 35 1.89 -4.69 -8.30
C VAL A 35 1.25 -5.09 -6.97
N VAL A 36 0.12 -5.78 -7.02
CA VAL A 36 -0.59 -6.30 -5.85
C VAL A 36 -0.64 -7.82 -5.94
N HIS A 37 -0.28 -8.49 -4.86
CA HIS A 37 -0.39 -9.95 -4.73
C HIS A 37 -1.37 -10.30 -3.61
N THR A 38 -2.21 -11.30 -3.85
CA THR A 38 -3.15 -11.82 -2.84
C THR A 38 -2.77 -13.27 -2.53
N PHE A 39 -2.44 -13.55 -1.27
CA PHE A 39 -2.10 -14.89 -0.81
C PHE A 39 -3.35 -15.75 -0.67
N SER A 40 -3.21 -17.07 -0.83
CA SER A 40 -4.29 -18.04 -0.60
C SER A 40 -4.75 -18.03 0.87
N LYS A 41 -3.80 -17.87 1.81
CA LYS A 41 -4.01 -17.76 3.26
C LYS A 41 -3.40 -16.48 3.83
N PRO A 42 -3.92 -15.96 4.96
CA PRO A 42 -3.31 -14.82 5.63
C PRO A 42 -1.95 -15.17 6.24
N TRP A 43 -1.12 -14.14 6.41
CA TRP A 43 0.11 -14.14 7.20
C TRP A 43 -0.05 -13.25 8.43
N ASN A 44 0.55 -13.66 9.55
CA ASN A 44 0.47 -12.91 10.82
C ASN A 44 1.21 -11.57 10.77
N SER A 45 2.27 -11.46 9.97
CA SER A 45 3.00 -10.22 9.70
C SER A 45 3.97 -10.38 8.54
N ALA A 46 4.51 -9.28 8.00
CA ALA A 46 5.49 -9.35 6.93
C ALA A 46 6.77 -10.03 7.43
N LYS A 47 7.15 -9.80 8.69
CA LYS A 47 8.20 -10.55 9.38
C LYS A 47 7.95 -12.06 9.30
N ALA A 48 6.73 -12.52 9.59
CA ALA A 48 6.41 -13.95 9.51
C ALA A 48 6.55 -14.49 8.07
N LEU A 49 6.05 -13.77 7.06
CA LEU A 49 6.22 -14.13 5.65
C LEU A 49 7.71 -14.23 5.27
N PHE A 50 8.49 -13.17 5.49
CA PHE A 50 9.88 -13.10 5.05
C PHE A 50 10.85 -13.96 5.88
N SER A 51 10.40 -14.54 7.00
CA SER A 51 11.16 -15.50 7.81
C SER A 51 10.71 -16.96 7.65
N SER A 52 9.70 -17.23 6.82
CA SER A 52 9.10 -18.58 6.69
C SER A 52 9.84 -19.53 5.73
N GLY A 53 11.02 -19.14 5.22
CA GLY A 53 11.72 -19.86 4.15
C GLY A 53 11.05 -19.67 2.78
N TYR A 54 11.48 -20.43 1.78
CA TYR A 54 10.96 -20.31 0.41
C TYR A 54 9.46 -20.62 0.33
N ASN A 55 8.68 -19.68 -0.19
CA ASN A 55 7.26 -19.85 -0.48
C ASN A 55 7.04 -19.81 -1.99
N ARG A 56 6.86 -20.99 -2.59
CA ARG A 56 6.45 -21.08 -4.00
C ARG A 56 5.03 -20.55 -4.16
N ASP A 57 4.86 -19.60 -5.06
CA ASP A 57 3.54 -19.06 -5.41
C ASP A 57 3.50 -18.70 -6.89
N ALA A 58 2.93 -19.59 -7.69
CA ALA A 58 2.82 -19.43 -9.14
C ALA A 58 1.84 -18.32 -9.56
N THR A 59 1.09 -17.73 -8.62
CA THR A 59 0.15 -16.64 -8.91
C THR A 59 0.78 -15.25 -8.86
N VAL A 60 2.08 -15.16 -8.56
CA VAL A 60 2.83 -13.91 -8.65
C VAL A 60 2.81 -13.37 -10.09
N ASP A 61 2.45 -12.09 -10.22
CA ASP A 61 2.28 -11.42 -11.51
C ASP A 61 3.62 -11.03 -12.15
N ARG A 62 4.21 -11.97 -12.91
CA ARG A 62 5.47 -11.77 -13.65
C ARG A 62 5.43 -10.52 -14.52
N ASP A 63 4.38 -10.40 -15.34
CA ASP A 63 4.28 -9.36 -16.36
C ASP A 63 4.04 -7.99 -15.73
N GLY A 64 3.23 -7.96 -14.66
CA GLY A 64 3.09 -6.79 -13.81
C GLY A 64 4.42 -6.37 -13.21
N ILE A 65 5.23 -7.29 -12.67
CA ILE A 65 6.55 -6.97 -12.12
C ILE A 65 7.45 -6.37 -13.21
N LEU A 66 7.62 -7.05 -14.35
CA LEU A 66 8.44 -6.56 -15.46
C LEU A 66 7.99 -5.15 -15.91
N SER A 67 6.68 -4.96 -16.05
CA SER A 67 6.08 -3.68 -16.44
C SER A 67 6.32 -2.58 -15.41
N LYS A 68 6.06 -2.83 -14.12
CA LYS A 68 6.17 -1.81 -13.05
C LYS A 68 7.60 -1.44 -12.72
N PHE A 69 8.55 -2.37 -12.87
CA PHE A 69 9.97 -2.04 -12.82
C PHE A 69 10.45 -1.26 -14.04
N GLY A 70 9.67 -1.26 -15.12
CA GLY A 70 9.99 -0.56 -16.37
C GLY A 70 11.07 -1.28 -17.15
N VAL A 71 11.01 -2.61 -17.18
CA VAL A 71 11.90 -3.42 -18.01
C VAL A 71 11.44 -3.31 -19.46
N THR A 72 12.35 -2.88 -20.34
CA THR A 72 12.05 -2.73 -21.77
C THR A 72 11.77 -4.10 -22.40
N LYS A 73 10.61 -4.26 -23.05
CA LYS A 73 10.30 -5.50 -23.77
C LYS A 73 11.35 -5.76 -24.87
N GLY A 74 11.77 -7.00 -25.01
CA GLY A 74 12.78 -7.41 -26.00
C GLY A 74 14.24 -7.27 -25.53
N THR A 75 14.50 -6.72 -24.35
CA THR A 75 15.86 -6.73 -23.77
C THR A 75 16.13 -7.93 -22.86
N TYR A 76 15.10 -8.72 -22.56
CA TYR A 76 15.15 -9.94 -21.77
C TYR A 76 14.49 -11.07 -22.55
N GLN A 77 14.84 -12.31 -22.20
CA GLN A 77 14.19 -13.49 -22.76
C GLN A 77 12.82 -13.68 -22.08
N ASP A 78 11.75 -13.73 -22.88
CA ASP A 78 10.38 -13.91 -22.36
C ASP A 78 10.12 -15.37 -22.01
N CYS A 79 10.26 -15.69 -20.73
CA CYS A 79 10.11 -17.04 -20.20
C CYS A 79 9.32 -17.05 -18.90
N PRO A 80 8.70 -18.18 -18.54
CA PRO A 80 8.10 -18.35 -17.22
C PRO A 80 9.10 -18.05 -16.10
N MET A 81 8.59 -17.60 -14.96
CA MET A 81 9.41 -17.56 -13.75
C MET A 81 9.74 -18.99 -13.34
N GLN A 82 11.02 -19.32 -13.17
CA GLN A 82 11.46 -20.62 -12.68
C GLN A 82 10.93 -20.90 -11.27
N ARG A 83 11.19 -19.98 -10.33
CA ARG A 83 10.79 -20.08 -8.92
C ARG A 83 9.93 -18.90 -8.52
N PRO A 84 8.67 -18.80 -8.98
CA PRO A 84 7.80 -17.71 -8.59
C PRO A 84 7.48 -17.79 -7.10
N GLY A 85 7.44 -16.63 -6.42
CA GLY A 85 7.07 -16.56 -5.01
C GLY A 85 7.96 -15.64 -4.18
N PHE A 86 8.12 -16.00 -2.90
CA PHE A 86 8.76 -15.18 -1.88
C PHE A 86 9.91 -15.96 -1.20
N ASN A 87 10.92 -15.23 -0.72
CA ASN A 87 12.14 -15.79 -0.11
C ASN A 87 12.82 -16.82 -1.01
N ILE A 88 12.92 -16.49 -2.30
CA ILE A 88 13.52 -17.37 -3.30
C ILE A 88 15.03 -17.45 -3.02
N GLN A 89 15.55 -18.68 -3.00
CA GLN A 89 16.98 -18.96 -3.00
C GLN A 89 17.27 -19.84 -4.21
N CYS A 90 18.00 -19.32 -5.18
CA CYS A 90 18.43 -20.08 -6.35
C CYS A 90 19.62 -20.99 -5.99
N ASN A 91 19.78 -22.09 -6.71
CA ASN A 91 20.98 -22.94 -6.64
C ASN A 91 22.03 -22.38 -7.62
N ASP A 92 23.32 -22.43 -7.25
CA ASP A 92 24.44 -21.76 -7.92
C ASP A 92 24.57 -21.99 -9.45
N GLY A 93 25.10 -21.01 -10.19
CA GLY A 93 25.46 -21.10 -11.63
C GLY A 93 24.65 -20.20 -12.57
N ASN A 94 25.05 -20.07 -13.85
CA ASN A 94 24.36 -19.28 -14.89
C ASN A 94 24.16 -20.08 -16.19
N LYS A 95 22.91 -20.32 -16.64
CA LYS A 95 22.51 -20.83 -17.97
C LYS A 95 21.01 -20.58 -18.31
N GLY A 96 20.69 -19.53 -19.07
CA GLY A 96 19.46 -19.33 -19.87
C GLY A 96 18.09 -19.52 -19.19
N CYS A 97 17.00 -19.43 -19.97
CA CYS A 97 15.65 -19.73 -19.48
C CYS A 97 15.48 -21.21 -19.13
N GLN A 98 15.68 -21.53 -17.85
CA GLN A 98 15.39 -22.86 -17.32
C GLN A 98 14.25 -22.76 -16.31
N ASN A 99 13.14 -23.42 -16.63
CA ASN A 99 11.93 -23.38 -15.79
C ASN A 99 11.95 -24.46 -14.69
N ASP A 100 12.96 -25.33 -14.70
CA ASP A 100 13.11 -26.42 -13.75
C ASP A 100 13.86 -25.94 -12.50
N ASP A 101 13.33 -26.23 -11.32
CA ASP A 101 13.87 -25.76 -10.03
C ASP A 101 15.28 -26.28 -9.69
N SER A 102 15.70 -27.38 -10.32
CA SER A 102 17.05 -27.93 -10.17
C SER A 102 18.11 -27.15 -10.95
N LYS A 103 17.68 -26.13 -11.69
CA LYS A 103 18.51 -25.34 -12.59
C LYS A 103 18.81 -23.98 -12.00
N ASP A 104 19.76 -23.31 -12.61
CA ASP A 104 20.19 -21.97 -12.29
C ASP A 104 19.20 -20.92 -12.81
N ALA A 105 19.16 -19.77 -12.14
CA ALA A 105 18.50 -18.56 -12.63
C ALA A 105 19.58 -17.50 -12.91
N ASP A 106 19.70 -17.05 -14.15
CA ASP A 106 20.67 -16.00 -14.52
C ASP A 106 20.34 -14.65 -13.88
N ALA A 107 19.04 -14.41 -13.69
CA ALA A 107 18.54 -13.09 -13.41
C ALA A 107 17.43 -13.10 -12.36
N ALA A 108 17.48 -12.11 -11.47
CA ALA A 108 16.44 -11.85 -10.48
C ALA A 108 15.91 -10.43 -10.65
N ILE A 109 14.61 -10.27 -10.38
CA ILE A 109 13.91 -8.98 -10.31
C ILE A 109 13.01 -8.97 -9.09
N GLY A 110 13.00 -7.86 -8.35
CA GLY A 110 12.19 -7.74 -7.15
C GLY A 110 12.83 -6.86 -6.08
N ILE A 111 12.68 -7.29 -4.82
CA ILE A 111 13.19 -6.63 -3.62
C ILE A 111 14.04 -7.61 -2.81
N GLY A 112 15.11 -7.10 -2.17
CA GLY A 112 16.03 -7.90 -1.38
C GLY A 112 16.65 -9.05 -2.19
N ILE A 113 17.18 -8.73 -3.38
CA ILE A 113 17.70 -9.72 -4.32
C ILE A 113 19.22 -9.68 -4.37
N ALA A 114 19.81 -10.85 -4.60
CA ALA A 114 21.20 -11.00 -5.00
C ALA A 114 21.22 -11.81 -6.30
N GLY A 115 22.32 -11.75 -7.03
CA GLY A 115 22.46 -12.53 -8.25
C GLY A 115 23.91 -12.68 -8.67
N GLN A 116 24.17 -13.67 -9.51
CA GLN A 116 25.51 -13.92 -10.01
C GLN A 116 26.07 -12.69 -10.73
N SER A 117 27.38 -12.50 -10.59
CA SER A 117 28.16 -11.40 -11.21
C SER A 117 27.64 -10.01 -10.86
N THR A 118 26.65 -9.89 -9.97
CA THR A 118 26.17 -8.62 -9.46
C THR A 118 27.04 -8.28 -8.27
N PRO A 119 27.90 -7.24 -8.34
CA PRO A 119 28.95 -6.98 -7.36
C PRO A 119 28.41 -6.56 -5.98
N THR A 120 27.10 -6.41 -5.85
CA THR A 120 26.43 -5.97 -4.64
C THR A 120 25.02 -6.53 -4.55
N GLU A 121 24.54 -6.73 -3.34
CA GLU A 121 23.14 -7.04 -3.09
C GLU A 121 22.25 -5.84 -3.45
N MET A 122 21.05 -6.14 -3.94
CA MET A 122 20.15 -5.13 -4.44
C MET A 122 18.91 -5.02 -3.56
N GLY A 123 18.71 -3.82 -2.99
CA GLY A 123 17.50 -3.51 -2.20
C GLY A 123 16.23 -3.66 -3.03
N ALA A 124 16.17 -3.06 -4.22
CA ALA A 124 15.12 -3.30 -5.21
C ALA A 124 15.65 -3.03 -6.62
N GLY A 125 15.20 -3.81 -7.59
CA GLY A 125 15.65 -3.67 -8.97
C GLY A 125 15.75 -5.00 -9.71
N TRP A 126 16.79 -5.12 -10.53
CA TRP A 126 17.17 -6.37 -11.17
C TRP A 126 18.68 -6.54 -11.29
N THR A 127 19.12 -7.79 -11.28
CA THR A 127 20.53 -8.21 -11.32
C THR A 127 21.12 -8.15 -12.74
N GLN A 128 22.44 -8.33 -12.85
CA GLN A 128 23.22 -7.97 -14.05
C GLN A 128 22.83 -8.66 -15.37
N PHE A 129 22.17 -9.80 -15.34
CA PHE A 129 21.80 -10.54 -16.56
C PHE A 129 20.37 -10.29 -17.01
N LEU A 130 19.53 -9.61 -16.21
CA LEU A 130 18.20 -9.20 -16.69
C LEU A 130 18.34 -8.00 -17.61
N ALA A 131 17.69 -8.01 -18.77
CA ALA A 131 17.55 -6.82 -19.62
C ALA A 131 18.86 -6.33 -20.28
N SER A 132 19.80 -7.24 -20.58
CA SER A 132 21.10 -6.91 -21.19
C SER A 132 21.04 -6.51 -22.68
N GLY A 133 19.90 -6.74 -23.33
CA GLY A 133 19.65 -6.37 -24.74
C GLY A 133 19.14 -7.54 -25.56
N ALA A 134 18.56 -7.25 -26.73
CA ALA A 134 18.05 -8.28 -27.62
C ALA A 134 19.18 -9.22 -28.08
N GLY A 135 19.03 -10.52 -27.82
CA GLY A 135 20.05 -11.52 -28.16
C GLY A 135 21.34 -11.44 -27.33
N ALA A 136 21.37 -10.64 -26.26
CA ALA A 136 22.53 -10.50 -25.38
C ALA A 136 22.38 -11.34 -24.11
N CYS A 137 23.51 -11.83 -23.60
CA CYS A 137 23.64 -12.47 -22.29
C CYS A 137 24.84 -11.87 -21.55
N ASN A 138 24.85 -10.55 -21.40
CA ASN A 138 25.95 -9.81 -20.81
C ASN A 138 25.62 -9.41 -19.37
N ALA A 139 26.59 -9.53 -18.48
CA ALA A 139 26.50 -9.09 -17.10
C ALA A 139 26.73 -7.57 -17.01
N ASN A 140 25.76 -6.75 -17.43
CA ASN A 140 25.98 -5.31 -17.60
C ASN A 140 24.76 -4.41 -17.36
N SER A 141 23.60 -4.97 -17.01
CA SER A 141 22.33 -4.23 -17.03
C SER A 141 21.72 -3.99 -15.66
N MET A 142 22.41 -4.30 -14.56
CA MET A 142 21.86 -4.12 -13.21
C MET A 142 21.29 -2.72 -13.00
N LYS A 143 20.16 -2.63 -12.31
CA LYS A 143 19.50 -1.34 -12.07
C LYS A 143 18.82 -1.29 -10.72
N PHE A 144 19.20 -0.32 -9.89
CA PHE A 144 18.47 0.01 -8.67
C PHE A 144 17.15 0.73 -8.97
N LYS A 145 16.15 0.45 -8.16
CA LYS A 145 14.88 1.17 -8.12
C LYS A 145 14.53 1.51 -6.68
N LYS A 146 13.78 2.59 -6.49
CA LYS A 146 13.09 2.85 -5.21
C LYS A 146 11.85 1.97 -5.16
N ALA A 147 11.58 1.33 -4.03
CA ALA A 147 10.40 0.50 -3.85
C ALA A 147 9.76 0.73 -2.49
N TRP A 148 8.43 0.67 -2.44
CA TRP A 148 7.63 0.72 -1.23
C TRP A 148 6.81 -0.55 -1.13
N LEU A 149 6.91 -1.22 0.01
CA LEU A 149 6.17 -2.44 0.30
C LEU A 149 5.07 -2.14 1.32
N TRP A 150 3.84 -2.51 0.97
CA TRP A 150 2.65 -2.28 1.78
C TRP A 150 1.98 -3.61 2.06
N VAL A 151 1.51 -3.79 3.29
CA VAL A 151 0.60 -4.88 3.65
C VAL A 151 -0.81 -4.31 3.81
N ALA A 152 -1.80 -4.97 3.20
CA ALA A 152 -3.19 -4.64 3.44
C ALA A 152 -3.62 -5.38 4.71
N SER A 153 -3.73 -4.65 5.82
CA SER A 153 -4.20 -5.21 7.10
C SER A 153 -5.47 -6.01 6.87
N LEU A 154 -5.56 -7.22 7.45
CA LEU A 154 -6.80 -8.00 7.42
C LEU A 154 -7.96 -7.21 8.02
N GLU A 155 -7.69 -6.43 9.06
CA GLU A 155 -8.69 -5.55 9.67
C GLU A 155 -9.07 -4.39 8.75
N ALA A 156 -8.14 -3.87 7.96
CA ALA A 156 -8.45 -2.86 6.92
C ALA A 156 -8.95 -3.49 5.60
N SER A 157 -9.04 -4.82 5.51
CA SER A 157 -9.60 -5.55 4.38
C SER A 157 -10.96 -6.16 4.71
N SER A 158 -11.27 -6.35 6.00
CA SER A 158 -12.62 -6.60 6.52
C SER A 158 -13.38 -5.30 6.75
N LYS A 159 -12.66 -4.17 6.90
CA LYS A 159 -13.20 -2.82 6.89
C LYS A 159 -12.83 -2.13 5.55
N PRO A 160 -13.77 -1.91 4.64
CA PRO A 160 -13.63 -1.39 3.28
C PRO A 160 -13.15 0.07 3.16
N TYR A 161 -12.20 0.52 3.98
CA TYR A 161 -11.51 1.77 3.74
C TYR A 161 -10.20 1.57 2.95
N ARG A 162 -10.29 1.92 1.67
CA ARG A 162 -9.26 1.92 0.64
C ARG A 162 -8.14 2.93 0.98
N LEU A 163 -7.17 2.51 1.79
CA LEU A 163 -6.16 3.32 2.48
C LEU A 163 -5.12 4.10 1.64
N THR A 164 -5.26 4.38 0.34
CA THR A 164 -4.09 4.85 -0.45
C THR A 164 -4.34 5.96 -1.47
N LYS A 165 -5.30 6.86 -1.25
CA LYS A 165 -5.49 8.01 -2.16
C LYS A 165 -5.77 9.37 -1.52
N HIS A 166 -6.01 9.48 -0.22
CA HIS A 166 -6.45 10.77 0.35
C HIS A 166 -5.58 11.23 1.53
N LYS A 167 -5.24 12.53 1.53
CA LYS A 167 -4.69 13.25 2.69
C LYS A 167 -5.65 13.28 3.91
N TYR A 168 -6.85 12.71 3.77
CA TYR A 168 -7.94 12.74 4.74
C TYR A 168 -8.38 11.30 5.06
N LYS A 169 -8.73 11.06 6.32
CA LYS A 169 -9.33 9.81 6.81
C LYS A 169 -10.83 10.03 7.06
N PRO A 170 -11.71 9.09 6.69
CA PRO A 170 -13.14 9.17 6.92
C PRO A 170 -13.41 8.97 8.40
N VAL A 171 -14.11 9.93 9.00
CA VAL A 171 -14.54 9.82 10.40
C VAL A 171 -16.02 9.48 10.49
N MET A 172 -16.82 9.93 9.53
CA MET A 172 -18.25 9.69 9.49
C MET A 172 -18.76 9.76 8.05
N ARG A 173 -19.86 9.06 7.80
CA ARG A 173 -20.61 9.06 6.56
C ARG A 173 -22.08 9.19 6.90
N ILE A 174 -22.74 10.18 6.30
CA ILE A 174 -24.15 10.48 6.52
C ILE A 174 -24.90 10.08 5.25
N ALA A 175 -25.74 9.05 5.35
CA ALA A 175 -26.60 8.58 4.26
C ALA A 175 -27.94 9.32 4.28
N LYS A 176 -28.87 8.87 3.43
CA LYS A 176 -30.22 9.45 3.32
C LYS A 176 -31.15 8.90 4.41
N THR A 177 -30.72 8.97 5.67
CA THR A 177 -31.52 8.52 6.83
C THR A 177 -31.47 9.56 7.96
N SER A 178 -32.29 9.37 9.00
CA SER A 178 -32.31 10.22 10.20
C SER A 178 -31.35 9.79 11.31
N THR A 179 -30.61 8.68 11.14
CA THR A 179 -29.77 8.06 12.20
C THR A 179 -28.69 9.01 12.72
N LEU A 180 -28.04 9.74 11.82
CA LEU A 180 -27.01 10.74 12.14
C LEU A 180 -27.57 12.18 12.13
N GLY A 181 -28.83 12.35 12.56
CA GLY A 181 -29.43 13.67 12.78
C GLY A 181 -28.76 14.46 13.91
N PHE A 182 -29.10 15.74 14.04
CA PHE A 182 -28.48 16.67 15.01
C PHE A 182 -28.45 16.15 16.45
N SER A 183 -29.56 15.58 16.92
CA SER A 183 -29.69 15.07 18.30
C SER A 183 -29.15 13.65 18.50
N SER A 184 -28.49 13.07 17.49
CA SER A 184 -27.98 11.70 17.57
C SER A 184 -26.89 11.57 18.62
N ALA A 185 -26.98 10.56 19.47
CA ALA A 185 -25.95 10.26 20.46
C ALA A 185 -24.61 9.90 19.80
N TYR A 186 -24.60 9.49 18.53
CA TYR A 186 -23.37 9.17 17.80
C TYR A 186 -22.42 10.37 17.62
N TRP A 187 -22.88 11.61 17.78
CA TRP A 187 -22.00 12.78 17.76
C TRP A 187 -21.12 12.88 19.00
N SER A 188 -21.62 12.48 20.16
CA SER A 188 -20.97 12.71 21.46
C SER A 188 -20.55 11.42 22.19
N SER A 189 -21.10 10.26 21.82
CA SER A 189 -20.75 8.98 22.43
C SER A 189 -19.51 8.35 21.78
N ASP A 190 -18.96 7.31 22.40
CA ASP A 190 -17.90 6.45 21.81
C ASP A 190 -18.47 5.31 20.97
N GLN A 191 -19.79 5.21 20.86
CA GLN A 191 -20.40 4.17 20.04
C GLN A 191 -20.04 4.41 18.57
N LEU A 192 -19.60 3.35 17.91
CA LEU A 192 -19.41 3.32 16.47
C LEU A 192 -20.72 2.89 15.79
N LEU A 193 -20.81 3.16 14.49
CA LEU A 193 -21.97 2.81 13.66
C LEU A 193 -21.44 2.25 12.35
N ASN A 194 -21.76 1.01 12.00
CA ASN A 194 -21.33 0.40 10.75
C ASN A 194 -19.85 0.66 10.43
N GLU A 195 -18.96 0.52 11.43
CA GLU A 195 -17.54 0.93 11.33
C GLU A 195 -16.73 0.11 10.34
N ASN A 196 -17.33 -0.99 9.88
CA ASN A 196 -16.81 -1.89 8.87
C ASN A 196 -17.51 -1.67 7.51
N SER A 197 -18.29 -0.59 7.33
CA SER A 197 -18.99 -0.28 6.09
C SER A 197 -18.11 0.46 5.07
N PRO A 198 -18.25 0.17 3.76
CA PRO A 198 -17.51 0.89 2.73
C PRO A 198 -17.81 2.38 2.80
N VAL A 199 -16.77 3.20 2.66
CA VAL A 199 -16.97 4.66 2.62
C VAL A 199 -17.85 5.07 1.44
N ASP A 200 -17.93 4.25 0.40
CA ASP A 200 -18.79 4.38 -0.77
C ASP A 200 -20.06 3.50 -0.73
N ALA A 201 -20.43 2.91 0.42
CA ALA A 201 -21.68 2.17 0.61
C ALA A 201 -22.94 3.05 0.39
N GLU A 202 -24.13 2.65 0.84
CA GLU A 202 -25.32 3.51 0.85
C GLU A 202 -25.96 3.64 2.25
N GLU A 203 -25.15 3.53 3.31
CA GLU A 203 -25.62 3.55 4.71
C GLU A 203 -24.85 4.55 5.59
N ASP A 204 -25.39 4.87 6.77
CA ASP A 204 -24.70 5.70 7.76
C ASP A 204 -23.52 4.95 8.36
N ALA A 205 -22.42 5.64 8.63
CA ALA A 205 -21.29 5.05 9.31
C ALA A 205 -20.55 6.07 10.18
N LYS A 206 -20.01 5.60 11.30
CA LYS A 206 -19.08 6.30 12.18
C LYS A 206 -17.88 5.38 12.41
N TYR A 207 -16.72 5.85 12.00
CA TYR A 207 -15.49 5.07 11.98
C TYR A 207 -14.67 5.33 13.24
N GLN A 208 -13.76 4.40 13.55
CA GLN A 208 -12.82 4.52 14.67
C GLN A 208 -12.04 5.83 14.63
N ALA A 209 -11.67 6.29 13.43
CA ALA A 209 -10.99 7.57 13.19
C ALA A 209 -11.72 8.80 13.77
N TYR A 210 -13.02 8.72 14.02
CA TYR A 210 -13.76 9.79 14.69
C TYR A 210 -13.29 10.02 16.13
N LEU A 211 -12.81 8.97 16.80
CA LEU A 211 -12.44 8.96 18.21
C LEU A 211 -10.94 9.23 18.44
N ASP A 212 -10.07 8.85 17.50
CA ASP A 212 -8.63 8.78 17.75
C ASP A 212 -7.72 9.50 16.74
N GLU A 213 -8.28 10.13 15.70
CA GLU A 213 -7.47 10.91 14.74
C GLU A 213 -7.50 12.41 15.05
N PRO A 214 -6.33 13.06 15.26
CA PRO A 214 -6.26 14.50 15.43
C PRO A 214 -6.81 15.28 14.23
N VAL A 215 -7.55 16.35 14.50
CA VAL A 215 -8.23 17.16 13.49
C VAL A 215 -7.70 18.59 13.51
N GLN A 216 -6.93 18.95 12.50
CA GLN A 216 -6.64 20.36 12.16
C GLN A 216 -7.41 20.81 10.92
N SER A 217 -7.83 19.87 10.07
CA SER A 217 -8.62 20.17 8.88
C SER A 217 -9.71 19.14 8.70
N ILE A 218 -10.91 19.61 8.37
CA ILE A 218 -12.06 18.78 8.04
C ILE A 218 -12.40 18.94 6.56
N ARG A 219 -12.82 17.84 5.94
CA ARG A 219 -13.29 17.83 4.55
C ARG A 219 -14.66 17.18 4.49
N MET A 220 -15.61 17.89 3.91
CA MET A 220 -16.95 17.38 3.63
C MET A 220 -17.10 17.20 2.12
N CYS A 221 -17.44 16.00 1.68
CA CYS A 221 -17.70 15.66 0.28
C CYS A 221 -19.15 15.21 0.10
N VAL A 222 -19.77 15.58 -1.02
CA VAL A 222 -21.18 15.22 -1.30
C VAL A 222 -21.24 14.34 -2.55
N LYS A 223 -22.15 13.36 -2.56
CA LYS A 223 -22.36 12.33 -3.60
C LYS A 223 -21.26 11.26 -3.70
N LYS A 224 -19.98 11.62 -3.60
CA LYS A 224 -18.85 10.68 -3.62
C LYS A 224 -17.82 11.05 -2.56
N PRO A 225 -17.06 10.07 -2.03
CA PRO A 225 -16.15 10.31 -0.91
C PRO A 225 -14.92 11.15 -1.25
N ASP A 226 -14.60 11.35 -2.52
CA ASP A 226 -13.42 12.08 -2.97
C ASP A 226 -13.72 13.17 -4.03
N SER A 227 -14.98 13.54 -4.24
CA SER A 227 -15.38 14.56 -5.21
C SER A 227 -16.40 15.54 -4.61
N ASN A 228 -16.49 16.74 -5.19
CA ASN A 228 -17.42 17.78 -4.75
C ASN A 228 -17.27 18.07 -3.24
N CYS A 229 -16.05 18.45 -2.85
CA CYS A 229 -15.66 18.59 -1.46
C CYS A 229 -15.37 20.04 -1.09
N VAL A 230 -15.77 20.44 0.12
CA VAL A 230 -15.30 21.65 0.80
C VAL A 230 -14.35 21.24 1.92
N THR A 231 -13.26 21.98 2.08
CA THR A 231 -12.28 21.76 3.14
C THR A 231 -12.21 23.02 4.00
N HIS A 232 -12.18 22.83 5.31
CA HIS A 232 -11.93 23.88 6.29
C HIS A 232 -10.73 23.49 7.15
N THR A 233 -9.91 24.48 7.52
CA THR A 233 -8.73 24.31 8.37
C THR A 233 -8.89 25.20 9.58
N PHE A 234 -8.83 24.59 10.77
CA PHE A 234 -8.97 25.28 12.03
C PHE A 234 -7.63 25.93 12.43
N SER A 235 -7.71 27.00 13.23
CA SER A 235 -6.53 27.66 13.80
C SER A 235 -5.81 26.82 14.85
N SER A 236 -6.52 25.86 15.45
CA SER A 236 -6.01 24.93 16.47
C SER A 236 -6.28 23.48 16.06
N THR A 237 -5.50 22.56 16.60
CA THR A 237 -5.69 21.12 16.39
C THR A 237 -6.51 20.54 17.53
N TYR A 238 -7.56 19.81 17.19
CA TYR A 238 -8.33 18.97 18.12
C TYR A 238 -7.71 17.57 18.16
N SER A 239 -7.78 16.90 19.30
CA SER A 239 -7.31 15.52 19.49
C SER A 239 -8.15 14.48 18.73
N SER A 240 -9.42 14.78 18.45
CA SER A 240 -10.34 13.91 17.70
C SER A 240 -11.50 14.68 17.06
N ALA A 241 -12.23 14.04 16.14
CA ALA A 241 -13.48 14.58 15.63
C ALA A 241 -14.56 14.64 16.72
N LYS A 242 -14.59 13.67 17.65
CA LYS A 242 -15.46 13.71 18.84
C LYS A 242 -15.22 14.98 19.65
N GLU A 243 -13.96 15.31 19.97
CA GLU A 243 -13.65 16.54 20.69
C GLU A 243 -14.13 17.76 19.91
N LEU A 244 -13.81 17.86 18.61
CA LEU A 244 -14.26 18.95 17.75
C LEU A 244 -15.79 19.15 17.81
N PHE A 245 -16.57 18.09 17.59
CA PHE A 245 -18.04 18.17 17.53
C PHE A 245 -18.71 18.30 18.91
N THR A 246 -17.97 18.12 20.00
CA THR A 246 -18.45 18.32 21.38
C THR A 246 -17.89 19.59 22.03
N SER A 247 -17.04 20.35 21.34
CA SER A 247 -16.41 21.59 21.83
C SER A 247 -17.37 22.79 21.96
N GLY A 248 -18.65 22.59 21.70
CA GLY A 248 -19.64 23.65 21.66
C GLY A 248 -19.53 24.51 20.39
N TYR A 249 -20.08 25.73 20.44
CA TYR A 249 -20.05 26.65 19.31
C TYR A 249 -18.63 27.20 19.08
N ILE A 250 -18.11 26.98 17.86
CA ILE A 250 -16.82 27.51 17.41
C ILE A 250 -17.10 28.67 16.46
N ARG A 251 -16.72 29.88 16.85
CA ARG A 251 -16.79 31.04 15.96
C ARG A 251 -15.57 31.04 15.04
N ASP A 252 -15.79 30.88 13.75
CA ASP A 252 -14.76 31.08 12.74
C ASP A 252 -14.74 32.53 12.27
N ALA A 253 -13.65 33.23 12.56
CA ALA A 253 -13.46 34.64 12.18
C ALA A 253 -13.22 34.84 10.67
N ALA A 254 -13.00 33.76 9.89
CA ALA A 254 -12.65 33.83 8.48
C ALA A 254 -13.84 33.71 7.50
N THR A 255 -15.07 33.49 7.97
CA THR A 255 -16.21 33.28 7.07
C THR A 255 -16.85 34.60 6.63
N VAL A 256 -16.21 35.32 5.70
CA VAL A 256 -16.94 36.27 4.86
C VAL A 256 -17.75 35.42 3.89
N MET A 257 -19.06 35.26 4.17
CA MET A 257 -19.98 34.68 3.20
C MET A 257 -19.98 35.59 1.98
N ALA A 258 -19.35 35.16 0.89
CA ALA A 258 -19.58 35.77 -0.41
C ALA A 258 -21.05 35.58 -0.77
N SER A 259 -21.79 36.68 -0.74
CA SER A 259 -23.16 36.83 -1.25
C SER A 259 -23.23 36.59 -2.75
#